data_AF-A0A522QTU9-F1
#
_entry.id   AF-A0A522QTU9-F1
#
_cell.length_a   1.000
_cell.length_b   1.000
_cell.length_c   1.000
_cell.angle_alpha   90.00
_cell.angle_beta   90.00
_cell.angle_gamma   90.00
#
_symmetry.space_group_name_H-M   'P 1'
#
loop_
_entity.id
_entity.type
_entity.pdbx_description
1 polymer ?
#
loop_
_entity_poly.entity_id
_entity_poly.type
_entity_poly.pdbx_seq_one_letter_code
_entity_poly.pdbx_strand_id
1 'polypeptide(L)'
;MALALRGDRQSLHPGRRALRDRRCAESRDRRSRRGQSHATRPGDLQRVVVEPLDLTVQPPRPPREELDGLVFLPRTIDKLRATLPGGSLGAYKIPGFTGKMCELLAVDLEALRGVVAQAAQDGDVVRWLREHADTSKYAAYNAFVLGAAVTDENRPRMLQLHPIAAQDPELRFVVDVIAADDRITFLAVPT
;
A
#
# COMPACT_ATOMS: atom_id res chain seq x y z
N MET A 1 -28.93 64.00 -12.04
CA MET A 1 -28.08 63.73 -13.21
C MET A 1 -28.25 62.23 -13.52
N ALA A 2 -29.18 61.84 -14.41
CA ALA A 2 -28.98 61.69 -15.87
C ALA A 2 -27.81 60.73 -16.19
N LEU A 3 -27.92 59.63 -16.94
CA LEU A 3 -28.90 59.19 -17.94
C LEU A 3 -28.80 57.65 -18.14
N ALA A 4 -29.90 57.03 -18.55
CA ALA A 4 -30.04 55.63 -18.95
C ALA A 4 -29.82 55.42 -20.46
N LEU A 5 -29.43 54.21 -20.90
CA LEU A 5 -29.64 53.65 -22.26
C LEU A 5 -29.77 52.11 -22.10
N ARG A 6 -30.93 51.44 -22.24
CA ARG A 6 -31.69 51.07 -23.48
C ARG A 6 -30.74 50.64 -24.62
N GLY A 7 -30.88 49.52 -25.33
CA GLY A 7 -31.95 48.55 -25.51
C GLY A 7 -31.93 48.08 -26.98
N ASP A 8 -32.23 46.79 -27.18
CA ASP A 8 -32.89 46.16 -28.35
C ASP A 8 -32.23 45.97 -29.74
N ARG A 9 -32.34 44.69 -30.16
CA ARG A 9 -32.88 44.14 -31.44
C ARG A 9 -32.05 44.06 -32.73
N GLN A 10 -31.80 42.78 -33.08
CA GLN A 10 -32.26 42.06 -34.28
C GLN A 10 -32.16 42.74 -35.66
N SER A 11 -31.50 42.03 -36.59
CA SER A 11 -32.01 41.92 -37.96
C SER A 11 -31.62 40.57 -38.59
N LEU A 12 -32.66 39.91 -39.10
CA LEU A 12 -32.67 38.72 -39.95
C LEU A 12 -32.24 39.08 -41.37
N HIS A 13 -31.67 38.13 -42.13
CA HIS A 13 -32.16 37.76 -43.47
C HIS A 13 -31.40 36.54 -44.07
N PRO A 14 -31.97 35.86 -45.09
CA PRO A 14 -31.88 34.41 -45.27
C PRO A 14 -31.23 33.98 -46.60
N GLY A 15 -30.92 32.70 -46.76
CA GLY A 15 -30.44 32.16 -48.03
C GLY A 15 -30.49 30.64 -48.10
N ARG A 16 -31.33 30.12 -49.00
CA ARG A 16 -31.73 28.72 -49.16
C ARG A 16 -30.73 27.87 -49.98
N ARG A 17 -30.88 26.55 -49.80
CA ARG A 17 -30.72 25.44 -50.79
C ARG A 17 -29.30 25.08 -51.24
N ALA A 18 -28.93 23.81 -51.03
CA ALA A 18 -29.16 22.76 -52.04
C ALA A 18 -28.80 21.37 -51.49
N LEU A 19 -29.81 20.49 -51.40
CA LEU A 19 -29.61 19.04 -51.49
C LEU A 19 -29.54 18.69 -52.98
N ARG A 20 -28.55 17.87 -53.36
CA ARG A 20 -28.43 17.00 -54.55
C ARG A 20 -26.94 16.68 -54.69
N ASP A 21 -26.46 15.51 -55.10
CA ASP A 21 -26.99 14.19 -55.40
C ASP A 21 -25.76 13.42 -55.93
N ARG A 22 -25.85 12.07 -56.01
CA ARG A 22 -24.93 11.16 -56.75
C ARG A 22 -23.60 10.82 -56.07
N ARG A 23 -23.02 9.62 -56.24
CA ARG A 23 -23.41 8.22 -56.51
C ARG A 23 -22.06 7.51 -56.72
N CYS A 24 -21.93 6.28 -56.24
CA CYS A 24 -21.08 5.19 -56.73
C CYS A 24 -19.59 5.44 -57.05
N ALA A 25 -18.69 4.67 -56.43
CA ALA A 25 -18.02 3.56 -57.11
C ALA A 25 -17.22 2.68 -56.14
N GLU A 26 -17.41 1.38 -56.28
CA GLU A 26 -16.61 0.30 -55.70
C GLU A 26 -15.19 0.26 -56.30
N SER A 27 -14.21 -0.21 -55.53
CA SER A 27 -13.16 -1.18 -55.94
C SER A 27 -12.24 -1.46 -54.75
N ARG A 28 -12.30 -2.67 -54.17
CA ARG A 28 -11.32 -3.77 -54.34
C ARG A 28 -9.86 -3.29 -54.23
N ASP A 29 -9.13 -3.67 -53.17
CA ASP A 29 -8.19 -4.80 -53.24
C ASP A 29 -7.47 -5.11 -51.90
N ARG A 30 -7.18 -6.41 -51.74
CA ARG A 30 -6.02 -7.04 -51.07
C ARG A 30 -5.63 -6.70 -49.61
N ARG A 31 -6.08 -7.63 -48.73
CA ARG A 31 -5.21 -8.66 -48.12
C ARG A 31 -3.93 -8.17 -47.41
N SER A 32 -3.96 -8.04 -46.08
CA SER A 32 -2.79 -8.41 -45.25
C SER A 32 -3.13 -8.56 -43.76
N ARG A 33 -2.96 -9.80 -43.29
CA ARG A 33 -2.36 -10.19 -41.99
C ARG A 33 -3.10 -9.83 -40.69
N ARG A 34 -3.75 -10.88 -40.16
CA ARG A 34 -3.59 -11.41 -38.79
C ARG A 34 -2.86 -10.46 -37.82
N GLY A 35 -3.63 -9.60 -37.16
CA GLY A 35 -3.34 -9.21 -35.78
C GLY A 35 -4.19 -10.13 -34.89
N GLN A 36 -3.61 -11.27 -34.48
CA GLN A 36 -4.22 -12.07 -33.43
C GLN A 36 -4.19 -11.21 -32.16
N SER A 37 -5.34 -10.65 -31.79
CA SER A 37 -5.57 -10.18 -30.43
C SER A 37 -5.38 -11.40 -29.54
N HIS A 38 -4.23 -11.51 -28.87
CA HIS A 38 -4.05 -12.45 -27.78
C HIS A 38 -5.00 -11.99 -26.66
N ALA A 39 -6.25 -12.42 -26.77
CA ALA A 39 -7.12 -12.54 -25.62
C ALA A 39 -6.38 -13.45 -24.65
N THR A 40 -5.84 -12.85 -23.59
CA THR A 40 -5.21 -13.56 -22.48
C THR A 40 -6.21 -14.60 -22.00
N ARG A 41 -5.84 -15.88 -22.12
CA ARG A 41 -6.67 -16.98 -21.62
C ARG A 41 -6.82 -16.82 -20.10
N PRO A 42 -8.02 -16.96 -19.53
CA PRO A 42 -8.19 -17.07 -18.09
C PRO A 42 -7.74 -18.49 -17.70
N GLY A 43 -6.44 -18.69 -17.51
CA GLY A 43 -5.90 -20.02 -17.30
C GLY A 43 -4.39 -20.03 -17.29
N ASP A 44 -3.81 -19.31 -16.34
CA ASP A 44 -2.59 -19.69 -15.60
C ASP A 44 -2.24 -18.52 -14.67
N LEU A 45 -3.06 -18.34 -13.64
CA LEU A 45 -2.58 -17.69 -12.43
C LEU A 45 -1.66 -18.72 -11.79
N GLN A 46 -0.39 -18.77 -12.20
CA GLN A 46 0.61 -19.47 -11.41
C GLN A 46 0.48 -18.92 -9.99
N ARG A 47 -0.01 -19.76 -9.08
CA ARG A 47 -0.16 -19.42 -7.67
C ARG A 47 1.24 -19.04 -7.21
N VAL A 48 1.49 -17.74 -7.03
CA VAL A 48 2.74 -17.27 -6.45
C VAL A 48 2.80 -17.91 -5.07
N VAL A 49 3.73 -18.85 -4.90
CA VAL A 49 3.98 -19.48 -3.61
C VAL A 49 4.83 -18.49 -2.85
N VAL A 50 4.17 -17.67 -2.04
CA VAL A 50 4.87 -16.86 -1.04
C VAL A 50 5.42 -17.84 0.00
N GLU A 51 6.74 -17.80 0.24
CA GLU A 51 7.36 -18.61 1.28
C GLU A 51 6.68 -18.29 2.62
N PRO A 52 6.06 -19.28 3.28
CA PRO A 52 5.38 -19.04 4.54
C PRO A 52 6.40 -18.64 5.61
N LEU A 53 6.12 -17.56 6.35
CA LEU A 53 7.05 -17.06 7.37
C LEU A 53 6.63 -17.52 8.76
N ASP A 54 7.54 -18.17 9.49
CA ASP A 54 7.34 -18.56 10.89
C ASP A 54 8.10 -17.61 11.83
N LEU A 55 7.36 -16.72 12.49
CA LEU A 55 7.90 -15.75 13.43
C LEU A 55 8.07 -16.30 14.86
N THR A 56 7.89 -17.61 15.05
CA THR A 56 8.28 -18.28 16.31
C THR A 56 9.75 -18.65 16.33
N VAL A 57 10.40 -18.73 15.16
CA VAL A 57 11.82 -19.12 15.02
C VAL A 57 12.75 -17.97 14.67
N GLN A 58 12.20 -16.84 14.21
CA GLN A 58 12.96 -15.63 13.89
C GLN A 58 12.11 -14.37 14.13
N PRO A 59 12.73 -13.21 14.43
CA PRO A 59 11.99 -11.97 14.46
C PRO A 59 11.65 -11.52 13.03
N PRO A 60 10.55 -10.76 12.83
CA PRO A 60 10.37 -10.01 11.60
C PRO A 60 11.42 -8.90 11.55
N ARG A 61 11.60 -8.28 10.39
CA ARG A 61 12.63 -7.26 10.18
C ARG A 61 12.57 -6.11 11.20
N PRO A 62 13.72 -5.44 11.44
CA PRO A 62 13.85 -4.38 12.44
C PRO A 62 12.75 -3.32 12.36
N PRO A 63 12.23 -2.82 13.51
CA PRO A 63 11.19 -1.80 13.55
C PRO A 63 11.52 -0.49 12.83
N ARG A 64 12.81 -0.12 12.78
CA ARG A 64 13.30 1.10 12.12
C ARG A 64 13.62 0.90 10.65
N GLU A 65 13.55 -0.33 10.12
CA GLU A 65 13.82 -0.57 8.70
C GLU A 65 12.76 0.12 7.84
N GLU A 66 13.20 0.69 6.73
CA GLU A 66 12.37 1.42 5.78
C GLU A 66 12.31 0.68 4.45
N LEU A 67 11.15 0.76 3.81
CA LEU A 67 10.98 0.36 2.42
C LEU A 67 10.12 1.42 1.74
N ASP A 68 10.60 1.93 0.60
CA ASP A 68 9.99 3.06 -0.11
C ASP A 68 9.82 4.32 0.76
N GLY A 69 10.75 4.54 1.70
CA GLY A 69 10.67 5.64 2.66
C GLY A 69 9.55 5.50 3.70
N LEU A 70 8.93 4.33 3.84
CA LEU A 70 7.96 4.02 4.89
C LEU A 70 8.60 3.12 5.96
N VAL A 71 8.81 3.68 7.15
CA VAL A 71 9.32 2.95 8.32
C VAL A 71 8.37 1.82 8.68
N PHE A 72 8.88 0.71 9.22
CA PHE A 72 8.07 -0.42 9.71
C PHE A 72 7.34 -1.20 8.61
N LEU A 73 7.40 -0.76 7.34
CA LEU A 73 6.79 -1.48 6.21
C LEU A 73 7.38 -2.87 6.01
N PRO A 74 8.72 -3.07 6.00
CA PRO A 74 9.33 -4.41 5.99
C PRO A 74 8.73 -5.34 7.06
N ARG A 75 8.65 -4.86 8.29
CA ARG A 75 8.12 -5.61 9.44
C ARG A 75 6.63 -5.91 9.30
N THR A 76 5.86 -4.97 8.73
CA THR A 76 4.44 -5.18 8.41
C THR A 76 4.28 -6.28 7.37
N ILE A 77 5.08 -6.29 6.30
CA ILE A 77 5.04 -7.33 5.27
C ILE A 77 5.35 -8.70 5.88
N ASP A 78 6.39 -8.80 6.71
CA ASP A 78 6.78 -10.06 7.36
C ASP A 78 5.66 -10.59 8.26
N LYS A 79 5.06 -9.72 9.09
CA LYS A 79 3.93 -10.09 9.94
C LYS A 79 2.73 -10.55 9.12
N LEU A 80 2.44 -9.90 8.00
CA LEU A 80 1.34 -10.31 7.13
C LEU A 80 1.63 -11.64 6.43
N ARG A 81 2.86 -11.87 5.94
CA ARG A 81 3.30 -13.17 5.40
C ARG A 81 3.15 -14.29 6.43
N ALA A 82 3.44 -14.00 7.70
CA ALA A 82 3.27 -14.93 8.80
C ALA A 82 1.81 -15.27 9.15
N THR A 83 0.83 -14.51 8.65
CA THR A 83 -0.60 -14.85 8.77
C THR A 83 -1.14 -15.70 7.62
N LEU A 84 -0.34 -15.94 6.58
CA LEU A 84 -0.73 -16.72 5.42
C LEU A 84 -0.64 -18.23 5.71
N PRO A 85 -1.31 -19.10 4.92
CA PRO A 85 -1.25 -20.54 5.13
C PRO A 85 0.20 -21.08 5.16
N GLY A 86 0.52 -21.83 6.21
CA GLY A 86 1.86 -22.36 6.46
C GLY A 86 2.78 -21.43 7.26
N GLY A 87 2.38 -20.17 7.47
CA GLY A 87 3.09 -19.22 8.32
C GLY A 87 2.63 -19.31 9.79
N SER A 88 3.38 -18.66 10.66
CA SER A 88 3.03 -18.52 12.08
C SER A 88 3.40 -17.13 12.58
N LEU A 89 2.41 -16.36 13.02
CA LEU A 89 2.62 -15.03 13.58
C LEU A 89 3.31 -15.09 14.97
N GLY A 90 3.31 -16.24 15.63
CA GLY A 90 3.87 -16.41 16.97
C GLY A 90 3.27 -15.43 18.00
N ALA A 91 4.14 -14.79 18.79
CA ALA A 91 3.73 -13.83 19.82
C ALA A 91 3.40 -12.42 19.28
N TYR A 92 3.65 -12.16 17.99
CA TYR A 92 3.43 -10.85 17.39
C TYR A 92 1.93 -10.55 17.21
N LYS A 93 1.57 -9.26 17.21
CA LYS A 93 0.16 -8.80 17.16
C LYS A 93 -0.09 -7.81 16.04
N ILE A 94 -1.27 -7.92 15.41
CA ILE A 94 -1.88 -6.97 14.46
C ILE A 94 -3.23 -6.56 15.09
N PRO A 95 -3.68 -5.28 15.07
CA PRO A 95 -3.20 -4.15 14.26
C PRO A 95 -1.89 -3.48 14.72
N GLY A 96 -1.74 -3.02 15.97
CA GLY A 96 -0.53 -2.29 16.41
C GLY A 96 -0.10 -1.16 15.44
N PHE A 97 1.22 -0.97 15.25
CA PHE A 97 1.74 -0.03 14.25
C PHE A 97 1.36 -0.38 12.80
N THR A 98 1.09 -1.65 12.48
CA THR A 98 0.60 -2.08 11.16
C THR A 98 -0.80 -1.54 10.87
N GLY A 99 -1.71 -1.58 11.86
CA GLY A 99 -3.04 -1.01 11.68
C GLY A 99 -3.02 0.52 11.66
N LYS A 100 -2.15 1.17 12.46
CA LYS A 100 -1.98 2.63 12.38
C LYS A 100 -1.43 3.08 11.02
N MET A 101 -0.59 2.25 10.39
CA MET A 101 -0.14 2.46 9.02
C MET A 101 -1.33 2.45 8.08
N CYS A 102 -2.12 1.38 8.09
CA CYS A 102 -3.30 1.24 7.24
C CYS A 102 -4.30 2.40 7.42
N GLU A 103 -4.58 2.77 8.68
CA GLU A 103 -5.45 3.91 9.01
C GLU A 103 -4.94 5.23 8.41
N LEU A 104 -3.66 5.57 8.64
CA LEU A 104 -3.10 6.85 8.17
C LEU A 104 -2.95 6.89 6.64
N LEU A 105 -2.63 5.76 6.01
CA LEU A 105 -2.45 5.65 4.57
C LEU A 105 -3.79 5.45 3.83
N ALA A 106 -4.92 5.42 4.55
CA ALA A 106 -6.25 5.12 4.00
C ALA A 106 -6.31 3.79 3.23
N VAL A 107 -5.60 2.78 3.72
CA VAL A 107 -5.53 1.43 3.17
C VAL A 107 -6.32 0.48 4.05
N ASP A 108 -7.12 -0.40 3.43
CA ASP A 108 -7.73 -1.52 4.17
C ASP A 108 -6.70 -2.60 4.49
N LEU A 109 -6.70 -3.08 5.73
CA LEU A 109 -5.71 -4.06 6.20
C LEU A 109 -5.87 -5.42 5.50
N GLU A 110 -7.10 -5.85 5.21
CA GLU A 110 -7.33 -7.12 4.51
C GLU A 110 -6.97 -7.02 3.02
N ALA A 111 -7.19 -5.87 2.40
CA ALA A 111 -6.70 -5.59 1.05
C ALA A 111 -5.16 -5.66 0.99
N LEU A 112 -4.47 -5.02 1.94
CA LEU A 112 -3.01 -5.10 2.04
C LEU A 112 -2.55 -6.55 2.26
N ARG A 113 -3.21 -7.30 3.13
CA ARG A 113 -2.93 -8.73 3.35
C ARG A 113 -3.11 -9.55 2.07
N GLY A 114 -4.16 -9.28 1.29
CA GLY A 114 -4.43 -9.91 0.00
C GLY A 114 -3.37 -9.62 -1.06
N VAL A 115 -2.78 -8.43 -1.04
CA VAL A 115 -1.64 -8.04 -1.88
C VAL A 115 -0.38 -8.78 -1.44
N VAL A 116 -0.10 -8.82 -0.14
CA VAL A 116 1.05 -9.57 0.41
C VAL A 116 0.96 -11.06 0.06
N ALA A 117 -0.25 -11.63 0.02
CA ALA A 117 -0.46 -13.02 -0.38
C ALA A 117 -0.13 -13.33 -1.85
N GLN A 118 -0.06 -12.31 -2.71
CA GLN A 118 0.21 -12.44 -4.15
C GLN A 118 1.58 -11.87 -4.54
N ALA A 119 2.22 -11.09 -3.66
CA ALA A 119 3.49 -10.45 -3.91
C ALA A 119 4.65 -11.44 -3.85
N ALA A 120 5.38 -11.58 -4.97
CA ALA A 120 6.59 -12.41 -5.02
C ALA A 120 7.76 -11.76 -4.26
N GLN A 121 7.80 -10.44 -4.27
CA GLN A 121 8.82 -9.64 -3.61
C GLN A 121 8.22 -8.37 -3.01
N ASP A 122 8.95 -7.75 -2.08
CA ASP A 122 8.52 -6.53 -1.40
C ASP A 122 8.24 -5.36 -2.34
N GLY A 123 8.94 -5.30 -3.48
CA GLY A 123 8.71 -4.31 -4.52
C GLY A 123 7.29 -4.37 -5.13
N ASP A 124 6.62 -5.52 -5.10
CA ASP A 124 5.24 -5.65 -5.58
C ASP A 124 4.25 -4.99 -4.61
N VAL A 125 4.49 -5.13 -3.31
CA VAL A 125 3.72 -4.44 -2.27
C VAL A 125 3.92 -2.92 -2.37
N VAL A 126 5.16 -2.47 -2.57
CA VAL A 126 5.49 -1.05 -2.77
C VAL A 126 4.74 -0.47 -3.97
N ARG A 127 4.78 -1.18 -5.11
CA ARG A 127 4.07 -0.73 -6.32
C ARG A 127 2.58 -0.56 -6.06
N TRP A 128 1.96 -1.54 -5.40
CA TRP A 128 0.55 -1.48 -5.05
C TRP A 128 0.23 -0.32 -4.09
N LEU A 129 1.04 -0.12 -3.04
CA LEU A 129 0.85 0.99 -2.10
C LEU A 129 0.92 2.35 -2.78
N ARG A 130 1.87 2.56 -3.71
CA ARG A 130 1.97 3.81 -4.47
C ARG A 130 0.72 4.14 -5.28
N GLU A 131 -0.05 3.12 -5.68
CA GLU A 131 -1.28 3.26 -6.47
C GLU A 131 -2.55 3.36 -5.61
N HIS A 132 -2.53 2.80 -4.39
CA HIS A 132 -3.75 2.60 -3.58
C HIS A 132 -3.72 3.28 -2.19
N ALA A 133 -2.57 3.77 -1.74
CA ALA A 133 -2.40 4.44 -0.46
C ALA A 133 -2.27 5.96 -0.64
N ASP A 134 -2.62 6.71 0.41
CA ASP A 134 -2.24 8.11 0.55
C ASP A 134 -0.76 8.22 0.95
N THR A 135 0.12 8.14 -0.06
CA THR A 135 1.58 8.22 0.13
C THR A 135 2.06 9.56 0.71
N SER A 136 1.24 10.62 0.64
CA SER A 136 1.55 11.91 1.28
C SER A 136 1.64 11.79 2.82
N LYS A 137 1.11 10.71 3.39
CA LYS A 137 1.08 10.44 4.84
C LYS A 137 2.29 9.68 5.36
N TYR A 138 3.21 9.23 4.50
CA TYR A 138 4.38 8.45 4.91
C TYR A 138 5.22 9.20 5.94
N ALA A 139 5.51 10.48 5.70
CA ALA A 139 6.29 11.29 6.64
C ALA A 139 5.60 11.42 8.01
N ALA A 140 4.27 11.58 8.03
CA ALA A 140 3.50 11.65 9.27
C ALA A 140 3.49 10.32 10.02
N TYR A 141 3.35 9.20 9.31
CA TYR A 141 3.44 7.87 9.90
C TYR A 141 4.85 7.58 10.46
N ASN A 142 5.90 7.91 9.71
CA ASN A 142 7.28 7.74 10.16
C ASN A 142 7.54 8.55 11.43
N ALA A 143 7.11 9.82 11.47
CA ALA A 143 7.23 10.65 12.67
C ALA A 143 6.48 10.05 13.86
N PHE A 144 5.29 9.49 13.64
CA PHE A 144 4.53 8.80 14.67
C PHE A 144 5.27 7.57 15.21
N VAL A 145 5.77 6.69 14.34
CA VAL A 145 6.47 5.45 14.76
C VAL A 145 7.79 5.76 15.45
N LEU A 146 8.62 6.62 14.85
CA LEU A 146 9.95 6.95 15.38
C LEU A 146 9.88 7.83 16.64
N GLY A 147 8.83 8.63 16.78
CA GLY A 147 8.60 9.49 17.94
C GLY A 147 7.81 8.84 19.08
N ALA A 148 7.29 7.61 18.90
CA ALA A 148 6.54 6.91 19.94
C ALA A 148 7.44 6.59 21.14
N ALA A 149 7.26 7.32 22.24
CA ALA A 149 8.03 7.17 23.46
C ALA A 149 7.32 6.25 24.48
N VAL A 150 8.12 5.59 25.32
CA VAL A 150 7.64 4.97 26.56
C VAL A 150 7.38 6.09 27.57
N THR A 151 6.12 6.26 27.95
CA THR A 151 5.65 7.29 28.88
C THR A 151 5.08 6.61 30.12
N ASP A 152 4.92 7.33 31.23
CA ASP A 152 4.34 6.74 32.44
C ASP A 152 2.91 6.23 32.22
N GLU A 153 2.15 6.86 31.32
CA GLU A 153 0.81 6.43 30.93
C GLU A 153 0.82 5.08 30.21
N ASN A 154 1.72 4.88 29.25
CA ASN A 154 1.77 3.63 28.47
C ASN A 154 2.70 2.56 29.08
N ARG A 155 3.50 2.91 30.10
CA ARG A 155 4.49 2.03 30.73
C ARG A 155 3.90 0.70 31.21
N PRO A 156 2.74 0.63 31.90
CA PRO A 156 2.18 -0.66 32.32
C PRO A 156 1.91 -1.59 31.13
N ARG A 157 1.37 -1.04 30.04
CA ARG A 157 1.13 -1.79 28.80
C ARG A 157 2.44 -2.19 28.13
N MET A 158 3.43 -1.30 28.09
CA MET A 158 4.75 -1.59 27.52
C MET A 158 5.45 -2.71 28.29
N LEU A 159 5.42 -2.70 29.63
CA LEU A 159 6.00 -3.76 30.46
C LEU A 159 5.27 -5.10 30.30
N GLN A 160 3.96 -5.08 30.08
CA GLN A 160 3.18 -6.30 29.80
C GLN A 160 3.55 -6.90 28.44
N LEU A 161 3.77 -6.08 27.42
CA LEU A 161 4.08 -6.54 26.06
C LEU A 161 5.57 -6.85 25.86
N HIS A 162 6.43 -6.05 26.48
CA HIS A 162 7.88 -6.07 26.33
C HIS A 162 8.52 -5.88 27.72
N PRO A 163 8.62 -6.94 28.53
CA PRO A 163 9.22 -6.87 29.86
C PRO A 163 10.65 -6.31 29.87
N ILE A 164 11.36 -6.37 28.73
CA ILE A 164 12.69 -5.76 28.55
C ILE A 164 12.71 -4.26 28.84
N ALA A 165 11.59 -3.55 28.63
CA ALA A 165 11.49 -2.12 28.93
C ALA A 165 11.66 -1.78 30.43
N ALA A 166 11.57 -2.77 31.34
CA ALA A 166 11.93 -2.58 32.75
C ALA A 166 13.43 -2.74 33.02
N GLN A 167 14.17 -3.44 32.17
CA GLN A 167 15.57 -3.80 32.42
C GLN A 167 16.54 -2.75 31.88
N ASP A 168 16.13 -2.02 30.83
CA ASP A 168 16.93 -0.95 30.24
C ASP A 168 16.15 0.38 30.20
N PRO A 169 16.35 1.27 31.20
CA PRO A 169 15.67 2.56 31.27
C PRO A 169 16.14 3.55 30.19
N GLU A 170 17.23 3.28 29.47
CA GLU A 170 17.67 4.12 28.35
C GLU A 170 16.85 3.87 27.07
N LEU A 171 16.05 2.79 27.01
CA LEU A 171 15.12 2.53 25.91
C LEU A 171 13.89 3.46 26.00
N ARG A 172 14.07 4.68 25.49
CA ARG A 172 13.04 5.72 25.52
C ARG A 172 11.98 5.57 24.45
N PHE A 173 12.31 5.00 23.29
CA PHE A 173 11.38 4.86 22.16
C PHE A 173 10.85 3.43 22.04
N VAL A 174 9.56 3.30 21.75
CA VAL A 174 8.86 2.03 21.59
C VAL A 174 9.52 1.16 20.52
N VAL A 175 9.98 1.76 19.42
CA VAL A 175 10.70 1.02 18.36
C VAL A 175 12.02 0.40 18.85
N ASP A 176 12.71 1.05 19.80
CA ASP A 176 13.96 0.54 20.36
C ASP A 176 13.70 -0.55 21.40
N VAL A 177 12.61 -0.41 22.17
CA VAL A 177 12.10 -1.48 23.04
C VAL A 177 11.79 -2.73 22.24
N ILE A 178 11.02 -2.60 21.14
CA ILE A 178 10.67 -3.75 20.29
C ILE A 178 11.94 -4.39 19.70
N ALA A 179 12.89 -3.57 19.22
CA ALA A 179 14.14 -4.08 18.67
C ALA A 179 14.99 -4.81 19.73
N ALA A 180 15.00 -4.34 20.98
CA ALA A 180 15.69 -5.00 22.08
C ALA A 180 15.01 -6.32 22.48
N ASP A 181 13.68 -6.33 22.51
CA ASP A 181 12.86 -7.51 22.81
C ASP A 181 13.06 -8.60 21.76
N ASP A 182 13.05 -8.25 20.47
CA ASP A 182 13.38 -9.15 19.37
C ASP A 182 14.79 -9.72 19.55
N ARG A 183 15.80 -8.88 19.82
CA ARG A 183 17.18 -9.37 20.02
C ARG A 183 17.25 -10.38 21.16
N ILE A 184 16.63 -10.12 22.30
CA ILE A 184 16.73 -11.01 23.46
C ILE A 184 15.94 -12.30 23.26
N THR A 185 14.78 -12.21 22.63
CA THR A 185 13.95 -13.37 22.32
C THR A 185 14.68 -14.34 21.37
N PHE A 186 15.49 -13.81 20.45
CA PHE A 186 16.14 -14.60 19.39
C PHE A 186 17.69 -14.66 19.51
N LEU A 187 18.27 -14.19 20.62
CA LEU A 187 19.68 -14.44 21.00
C LEU A 187 19.80 -15.90 21.48
N ALA A 188 20.54 -16.83 20.88
CA ALA A 188 21.23 -16.90 19.60
C ALA A 188 20.92 -18.28 19.02
N VAL A 189 20.38 -18.36 17.81
CA VAL A 189 20.57 -19.56 16.97
C VAL A 189 21.98 -19.40 16.39
N PRO A 190 22.98 -20.19 16.80
CA PRO A 190 24.27 -20.15 16.14
C PRO A 190 24.07 -20.50 14.66
N THR A 191 24.50 -19.61 13.78
CA THR A 191 24.73 -19.90 12.36
C THR A 191 25.80 -20.96 12.20
#